data_AF-A0A353W1D2-F1
#
_entry.id   AF-A0A353W1D2-F1
#
_cell.length_a   1.000
_cell.length_b   1.000
_cell.length_c   1.000
_cell.angle_alpha   90.00
_cell.angle_beta   90.00
_cell.angle_gamma   90.00
#
_symmetry.space_group_name_H-M   'P 1'
#
loop_
_entity.id
_entity.type
_entity.pdbx_description
1 polymer ?
#
loop_
_entity_poly.entity_id
_entity_poly.type
_entity_poly.pdbx_seq_one_letter_code
_entity_poly.pdbx_strand_id
1 'polypeptide(L)' 'MNVFLQQLINGLAVGSIYAVIALGYTMVYGIIKLINFAHGEIMMMGAYFAFITVFATGMPFYMVLIVSLVLAAMLG' A
#
# COMPACT_ATOMS: atom_id res chain seq x y z
N MET A 1 -28.93 0.75 7.25
CA MET A 1 -27.56 1.30 7.43
C MET A 1 -26.70 1.02 6.17
N ASN A 2 -27.18 1.36 4.98
CA ASN A 2 -27.14 0.33 3.91
C ASN A 2 -26.14 0.51 2.77
N VAL A 3 -25.81 1.73 2.33
CA VAL A 3 -24.79 1.91 1.28
C VAL A 3 -24.03 3.20 1.55
N PHE A 4 -24.74 4.27 1.89
CA PHE A 4 -24.12 5.56 2.21
C PHE A 4 -23.08 5.46 3.33
N LEU A 5 -23.43 4.86 4.47
CA LEU A 5 -22.49 4.74 5.59
C LEU A 5 -21.30 3.84 5.26
N GLN A 6 -21.52 2.77 4.48
CA GLN A 6 -20.44 1.89 4.00
C GLN A 6 -19.51 2.60 3.02
N GLN A 7 -20.05 3.38 2.08
CA GLN A 7 -19.24 4.16 1.14
C GLN A 7 -18.51 5.31 1.82
N LEU A 8 -19.10 5.90 2.86
CA LEU A 8 -18.42 6.87 3.71
C LEU A 8 -17.21 6.23 4.40
N ILE A 9 -17.39 5.06 5.02
CA ILE A 9 -16.29 4.32 5.66
C ILE A 9 -15.24 3.89 4.64
N ASN A 10 -15.63 3.35 3.49
CA ASN A 10 -14.71 2.97 2.42
C ASN A 10 -13.94 4.19 1.88
N GLY A 11 -14.61 5.32 1.69
CA GLY A 11 -14.01 6.57 1.25
C GLY A 11 -13.01 7.10 2.27
N LEU A 12 -13.33 7.04 3.56
CA LEU A 12 -12.41 7.39 4.64
C LEU A 12 -11.22 6.43 4.71
N ALA A 13 -11.44 5.13 4.52
CA ALA A 13 -10.38 4.13 4.52
C ALA A 13 -9.39 4.35 3.37
N VAL A 14 -9.89 4.48 2.14
CA VAL A 14 -9.06 4.75 0.95
C VAL A 14 -8.42 6.13 1.04
N GLY A 15 -9.14 7.15 1.50
CA GLY A 15 -8.61 8.48 1.72
C GLY A 15 -7.49 8.52 2.77
N SER A 16 -7.60 7.72 3.83
CA SER A 16 -6.55 7.58 4.85
C SER A 16 -5.28 6.96 4.27
N ILE A 17 -5.41 5.97 3.38
CA ILE A 17 -4.27 5.37 2.67
C ILE A 17 -3.55 6.45 1.84
N TYR A 18 -4.30 7.24 1.05
CA TYR A 18 -3.71 8.32 0.26
C TYR A 18 -3.10 9.44 1.13
N ALA A 19 -3.71 9.77 2.27
CA ALA A 19 -3.16 10.73 3.21
C ALA A 19 -1.82 10.26 3.81
N VAL A 20 -1.71 8.99 4.18
CA VAL A 20 -0.45 8.40 4.69
C VAL A 20 0.63 8.39 3.60
N ILE A 21 0.28 8.03 2.37
CA ILE A 21 1.21 8.07 1.23
C ILE A 21 1.71 9.51 0.98
N ALA A 22 0.80 10.50 0.97
CA ALA A 22 1.15 11.91 0.80
C ALA A 22 2.05 12.42 1.95
N LEU A 23 1.76 12.03 3.20
CA LEU A 23 2.60 12.35 4.35
C LEU A 23 4.01 11.75 4.20
N GLY A 24 4.12 10.49 3.79
CA GLY A 24 5.42 9.86 3.51
C GLY A 24 6.21 10.61 2.42
N TYR A 25 5.56 10.93 1.31
CA TYR A 25 6.18 11.67 0.20
C TYR A 25 6.63 13.07 0.61
N THR A 26 5.82 13.81 1.37
CA THR A 26 6.15 15.16 1.83
C THR A 26 7.29 15.14 2.86
N MET A 27 7.40 14.12 3.72
CA MET A 27 8.54 13.98 4.64
C MET A 27 9.85 13.75 3.89
N VAL A 28 9.86 12.84 2.90
CA VAL A 28 11.08 12.55 2.12
C VAL A 28 11.46 13.73 1.23
N TYR A 29 10.49 14.30 0.51
CA TYR A 29 10.74 15.44 -0.37
C TYR A 29 11.10 16.71 0.40
N GLY A 30 10.53 16.92 1.59
CA GLY A 30 10.84 18.08 2.45
C GLY A 30 12.32 18.16 2.85
N ILE A 31 12.99 17.01 2.97
CA ILE A 31 14.42 16.92 3.31
C ILE A 31 15.28 16.95 2.05
N ILE A 32 14.96 16.10 1.05
CA ILE A 32 15.86 15.82 -0.09
C ILE A 32 15.64 16.81 -1.25
N LYS A 33 14.46 17.43 -1.35
CA LYS A 33 14.03 18.31 -2.47
C LYS A 33 14.17 17.67 -3.86
N LEU A 34 14.24 16.34 -3.94
CA LEU A 34 14.31 15.58 -5.19
C LEU A 34 13.10 14.65 -5.30
N ILE A 35 12.46 14.64 -6.48
CA ILE A 35 11.28 13.81 -6.76
C ILE A 35 11.76 12.38 -6.97
N ASN A 36 11.41 11.47 -6.05
CA ASN A 36 11.69 10.05 -6.19
C ASN A 36 10.49 9.35 -6.87
N PHE A 37 10.71 8.75 -8.04
CA PHE A 37 9.70 7.98 -8.77
C PHE A 37 9.60 6.51 -8.31
N ALA A 38 10.57 6.02 -7.53
CA ALA A 38 10.61 4.63 -7.06
C ALA A 38 9.48 4.29 -6.07
N HIS A 39 8.87 5.28 -5.41
CA HIS A 39 7.77 5.02 -4.48
C HIS A 39 6.57 4.37 -5.18
N GLY A 40 6.26 4.80 -6.42
CA GLY A 40 5.21 4.21 -7.24
C GLY A 40 5.53 2.77 -7.66
N GLU A 41 6.78 2.52 -8.04
CA GLU A 41 7.26 1.19 -8.43
C GLU A 41 7.24 0.21 -7.24
N ILE A 42 7.69 0.63 -6.07
CA ILE A 42 7.68 -0.19 -4.84
C ILE A 42 6.23 -0.51 -4.43
N MET A 43 5.31 0.46 -4.49
CA MET A 43 3.89 0.21 -4.21
C MET A 43 3.28 -0.81 -5.19
N MET A 44 3.61 -0.71 -6.48
CA MET A 44 3.14 -1.67 -7.49
C MET A 44 3.69 -3.08 -7.22
N MET A 45 4.99 -3.18 -6.89
CA MET A 45 5.64 -4.45 -6.56
C MET A 45 5.03 -5.10 -5.33
N GLY A 46 4.71 -4.34 -4.28
CA GLY A 46 4.01 -4.86 -3.10
C GLY A 46 2.66 -5.50 -3.43
N ALA A 47 1.85 -4.85 -4.28
CA ALA A 47 0.59 -5.41 -4.77
C ALA A 47 0.81 -6.68 -5.62
N TYR A 48 1.85 -6.69 -6.45
CA TYR A 48 2.20 -7.84 -7.27
C TYR A 48 2.68 -9.04 -6.43
N PHE A 49 3.46 -8.79 -5.38
CA PHE A 49 3.86 -9.82 -4.42
C PHE A 49 2.65 -10.41 -3.70
N ALA A 50 1.71 -9.57 -3.24
CA ALA A 50 0.47 -10.05 -2.64
C ALA A 50 -0.34 -10.90 -3.61
N PHE A 51 -0.50 -10.45 -4.86
CA PHE A 51 -1.20 -11.18 -5.91
C PHE A 51 -0.55 -12.55 -6.15
N ILE A 52 0.74 -12.60 -6.47
CA ILE A 52 1.45 -13.86 -6.73
C ILE A 52 1.37 -14.78 -5.51
N THR A 53 1.58 -14.27 -4.30
CA THR A 53 1.58 -15.10 -3.09
C THR A 53 0.20 -15.72 -2.84
N VAL A 54 -0.89 -14.95 -2.99
CA VAL A 54 -2.27 -15.49 -2.90
C VAL A 54 -2.47 -16.63 -3.91
N PHE A 55 -2.14 -16.40 -5.18
CA PHE A 55 -2.44 -17.37 -6.25
C PHE A 55 -1.51 -18.59 -6.25
N ALA A 56 -0.25 -18.42 -5.84
CA ALA A 56 0.73 -19.51 -5.85
C ALA A 56 0.62 -20.41 -4.62
N THR A 57 0.24 -19.88 -3.46
CA THR A 57 0.29 -20.61 -2.18
C THR A 57 -1.08 -20.92 -1.59
N GLY A 58 -2.14 -20.21 -2.00
CA GLY A 58 -3.47 -20.34 -1.38
C GLY A 58 -3.51 -19.94 0.09
N MET A 59 -2.49 -19.24 0.60
CA MET A 59 -2.40 -18.83 1.99
C MET A 59 -3.54 -17.88 2.39
N PRO A 60 -3.96 -17.89 3.68
CA PRO A 60 -4.95 -16.95 4.17
C PRO A 60 -4.47 -15.50 4.03
N PHE A 61 -5.39 -14.58 3.76
CA PHE A 61 -5.10 -13.18 3.43
C PHE A 61 -4.16 -12.49 4.43
N TYR A 62 -4.34 -12.75 5.73
CA TYR A 62 -3.50 -12.17 6.79
C TYR A 62 -2.02 -12.56 6.68
N MET A 63 -1.72 -13.81 6.28
CA MET A 63 -0.34 -14.26 6.07
C MET A 63 0.25 -13.64 4.81
N VAL A 64 -0.54 -13.58 3.73
CA VAL A 64 -0.09 -12.97 2.48
C VAL A 64 0.25 -11.50 2.65
N LEU A 65 -0.53 -10.77 3.46
CA LEU A 65 -0.24 -9.38 3.80
C LEU A 65 1.15 -9.23 4.42
N ILE A 66 1.49 -10.04 5.43
CA ILE A 66 2.80 -10.01 6.08
C ILE A 66 3.91 -10.35 5.09
N VAL A 67 3.75 -11.40 4.29
CA VAL A 67 4.74 -11.82 3.29
C VAL A 67 4.99 -10.72 2.26
N SER A 68 3.93 -10.14 1.69
CA SER A 68 4.04 -9.06 0.71
C SER A 68 4.69 -7.80 1.29
N LEU A 69 4.43 -7.48 2.57
CA LEU A 69 5.02 -6.35 3.26
C LEU A 69 6.52 -6.54 3.47
N VAL A 70 6.94 -7.74 3.89
CA VAL A 70 8.36 -8.08 4.04
C VAL A 70 9.07 -8.04 2.69
N LEU A 71 8.49 -8.62 1.64
CA LEU A 71 9.08 -8.61 0.29
C LEU A 71 9.19 -7.20 -0.28
N ALA A 72 8.18 -6.34 -0.08
CA ALA A 72 8.22 -4.95 -0.52
C ALA A 72 9.30 -4.15 0.24
N ALA A 73 9.40 -4.33 1.56
CA ALA A 73 10.40 -3.66 2.39
C ALA A 73 11.85 -4.11 2.06
N MET A 74 12.04 -5.35 1.63
CA MET A 74 13.35 -5.82 1.16
C MET A 74 13.76 -5.21 -0.18
N LEU A 75 12.78 -4.76 -0.99
CA LEU A 75 13.02 -4.21 -2.32
C LEU A 75 13.33 -2.71 -2.28
N GLY A 76 12.89 -1.98 -1.25
CA GLY A 76 13.22 -0.56 -1.06
C GLY A 76 12.79 0.02 0.27
#